data_AF-A0A5N5TDR8-F1
#
_entry.id   AF-A0A5N5TDR8-F1
#
_cell.length_a   1.000
_cell.length_b   1.000
_cell.length_c   1.000
_cell.angle_alpha   90.00
_cell.angle_beta   90.00
_cell.angle_gamma   90.00
#
_symmetry.space_group_name_H-M   'P 1'
#
loop_
_entity.id
_entity.type
_entity.pdbx_description
1 polymer ?
#
loop_
_entity_poly.entity_id
_entity_poly.type
_entity_poly.pdbx_seq_one_letter_code
_entity_poly.pdbx_strand_id
1 'polypeptide(L)'
;MTIIIYFIKMEIIKAKIQKDLPSLCSEKLNSVATKLLDCGVEDEGDLKYVEEKDLCEILKPIHVRKLLKSWKIAVIILVIYDILLMINIDLSNAVVIISHEFSVSDSIL
;
A
#
# COMPACT_ATOMS: atom_id res chain seq x y z
N MET A 1 -23.79 10.34 -10.09
CA MET A 1 -22.87 9.26 -10.51
C MET A 1 -21.44 9.58 -10.11
N THR A 2 -20.87 10.74 -10.51
CA THR A 2 -19.49 11.15 -10.18
C THR A 2 -19.16 11.19 -8.68
N ILE A 3 -20.08 11.70 -7.84
CA ILE A 3 -19.88 11.78 -6.38
C ILE A 3 -19.78 10.39 -5.74
N ILE A 4 -20.57 9.43 -6.22
CA ILE A 4 -20.55 8.05 -5.71
C ILE A 4 -19.22 7.37 -6.07
N ILE A 5 -18.76 7.55 -7.30
CA ILE A 5 -17.46 7.01 -7.76
C ILE A 5 -16.32 7.61 -6.94
N TYR A 6 -16.34 8.92 -6.70
CA TYR A 6 -15.34 9.60 -5.88
C TYR A 6 -15.32 9.06 -4.44
N PHE A 7 -16.50 8.89 -3.83
CA PHE A 7 -16.60 8.32 -2.49
C PHE A 7 -16.06 6.89 -2.42
N ILE A 8 -16.38 6.05 -3.41
CA ILE A 8 -15.86 4.67 -3.48
C ILE A 8 -14.33 4.67 -3.61
N LYS A 9 -13.77 5.48 -4.52
CA LYS A 9 -12.30 5.62 -4.69
C LYS A 9 -11.64 6.01 -3.38
N MET A 10 -12.19 7.02 -2.72
CA MET A 10 -11.70 7.52 -1.43
C MET A 10 -11.66 6.42 -0.36
N GLU A 11 -12.73 5.64 -0.20
CA GLU A 11 -12.78 4.58 0.81
C GLU A 11 -11.85 3.40 0.51
N ILE A 12 -11.65 3.04 -0.76
CA ILE A 12 -10.67 2.00 -1.16
C ILE A 12 -9.25 2.42 -0.78
N ILE A 13 -8.85 3.65 -1.13
CA ILE A 13 -7.53 4.18 -0.81
C ILE A 13 -7.30 4.25 0.71
N LYS A 14 -8.31 4.71 1.46
CA LYS A 14 -8.24 4.71 2.93
C LYS A 14 -8.08 3.31 3.51
N ALA A 15 -8.86 2.34 3.04
CA ALA A 15 -8.76 0.96 3.51
C ALA A 15 -7.34 0.41 3.29
N LYS A 16 -6.73 0.71 2.14
CA LYS A 16 -5.36 0.30 1.83
C LYS A 16 -4.33 0.97 2.73
N ILE A 17 -4.41 2.29 2.93
CA ILE A 17 -3.52 3.02 3.84
C ILE A 17 -3.67 2.51 5.28
N GLN A 18 -4.89 2.29 5.75
CA GLN A 18 -5.15 1.79 7.11
C GLN A 18 -4.58 0.37 7.31
N LYS A 19 -4.65 -0.48 6.27
CA LYS A 19 -4.04 -1.81 6.30
C LYS A 19 -2.52 -1.73 6.46
N ASP A 20 -1.86 -0.82 5.74
CA ASP A 20 -0.40 -0.72 5.73
C ASP A 20 0.16 0.16 6.87
N LEU A 21 -0.68 1.01 7.47
CA LEU A 21 -0.36 1.89 8.59
C LEU A 21 -1.55 1.98 9.58
N PRO A 22 -1.83 0.92 10.36
CA PRO A 22 -3.03 0.82 11.19
C PRO A 22 -3.09 1.81 12.35
N SER A 23 -1.94 2.35 12.76
CA SER A 23 -1.85 3.36 13.82
C SER A 23 -2.17 4.78 13.36
N LEU A 24 -2.54 4.98 12.09
CA LEU A 24 -2.92 6.28 11.57
C LEU A 24 -4.33 6.67 12.06
N CYS A 25 -4.47 7.88 12.61
CA CYS A 25 -5.77 8.41 13.00
C CYS A 25 -6.62 8.79 11.78
N SER A 26 -7.94 8.76 11.95
CA SER A 26 -8.93 9.01 10.88
C SER A 26 -8.74 10.36 10.18
N GLU A 27 -8.39 11.42 10.93
CA GLU A 27 -8.16 12.75 10.37
C GLU A 27 -6.96 12.79 9.41
N LYS A 28 -5.85 12.15 9.79
CA LYS A 28 -4.68 12.02 8.92
C LYS A 28 -4.94 11.07 7.77
N LEU A 29 -5.68 9.99 8.00
CA LEU A 29 -6.09 9.07 6.94
C LEU A 29 -6.88 9.79 5.84
N ASN A 30 -7.86 10.62 6.23
CA ASN A 30 -8.62 11.44 5.30
C ASN A 30 -7.71 12.42 4.55
N SER A 31 -6.80 13.10 5.26
CA SER A 31 -5.87 14.07 4.65
C SER A 31 -4.95 13.42 3.62
N VAL A 32 -4.39 12.24 3.94
CA VAL A 32 -3.54 11.48 3.03
C VAL A 32 -4.33 11.01 1.82
N ALA A 33 -5.52 10.43 2.02
CA ALA A 33 -6.33 9.94 0.91
C ALA A 33 -6.76 11.07 -0.04
N THR A 34 -7.15 12.24 0.49
CA THR A 34 -7.45 13.42 -0.33
C THR A 34 -6.23 13.86 -1.13
N LYS A 35 -5.06 13.99 -0.49
CA LYS A 35 -3.82 14.38 -1.17
C LYS A 35 -3.47 13.41 -2.30
N LEU A 36 -3.66 12.10 -2.09
CA LEU A 36 -3.40 11.10 -3.12
C LEU A 36 -4.36 11.24 -4.31
N LEU A 37 -5.65 11.46 -4.06
CA LEU A 37 -6.61 11.74 -5.13
C LEU A 37 -6.25 13.02 -5.89
N ASP A 38 -5.79 14.07 -5.19
CA ASP A 38 -5.33 15.33 -5.79
C ASP A 38 -4.05 15.12 -6.63
N CYS A 39 -3.20 14.16 -6.25
CA CYS A 39 -2.05 13.72 -7.04
C CYS A 39 -2.43 12.86 -8.26
N GLY A 40 -3.72 12.55 -8.45
CA GLY A 40 -4.22 11.76 -9.57
C GLY A 40 -4.24 10.25 -9.34
N VAL A 41 -4.11 9.77 -8.09
CA VAL A 41 -4.30 8.35 -7.76
C VAL A 41 -5.75 7.98 -7.99
N GLU A 42 -6.01 7.03 -8.88
CA GLU A 42 -7.36 6.57 -9.19
C GLU A 42 -7.72 5.25 -8.52
N ASP A 43 -6.74 4.37 -8.34
CA ASP A 43 -6.88 3.05 -7.74
C ASP A 43 -5.63 2.58 -6.97
N GLU A 44 -5.70 1.39 -6.37
CA GLU A 44 -4.59 0.82 -5.59
C GLU A 44 -3.32 0.57 -6.43
N GLY A 45 -3.46 0.35 -7.73
CA GLY A 45 -2.35 0.11 -8.66
C GLY A 45 -1.50 1.36 -8.90
N ASP A 46 -2.07 2.55 -8.71
CA ASP A 46 -1.35 3.83 -8.83
C ASP A 46 -0.47 4.12 -7.62
N LEU A 47 -0.75 3.52 -6.47
CA LEU A 47 0.00 3.74 -5.23
C LEU A 47 1.50 3.44 -5.35
N LYS A 48 1.89 2.58 -6.31
CA LYS A 48 3.30 2.26 -6.60
C LYS A 48 4.11 3.44 -7.14
N TYR A 49 3.43 4.44 -7.72
CA TYR A 49 4.05 5.63 -8.30
C TYR A 49 4.19 6.78 -7.30
N VAL A 50 3.56 6.69 -6.13
CA VAL A 50 3.64 7.73 -5.10
C VAL A 50 5.08 7.85 -4.60
N GLU A 51 5.54 9.08 -4.43
CA GLU A 51 6.88 9.42 -3.96
C GLU A 51 6.85 10.06 -2.56
N GLU A 52 8.03 10.15 -1.92
CA GLU A 52 8.13 10.69 -0.55
C GLU A 52 7.66 12.14 -0.47
N LYS A 53 7.92 12.92 -1.53
CA LYS A 53 7.52 14.34 -1.65
C LYS A 53 6.01 14.54 -1.60
N ASP A 54 5.22 13.54 -2.00
CA ASP A 54 3.76 13.66 -2.09
C ASP A 54 3.11 13.54 -0.70
N LEU A 55 3.82 12.96 0.27
CA LEU A 55 3.31 12.59 1.58
C LEU A 55 4.05 13.25 2.75
N CYS A 56 5.25 13.79 2.53
CA CYS A 56 6.10 14.34 3.59
C CYS A 56 5.52 15.59 4.29
N GLU A 57 4.55 16.26 3.67
CA GLU A 57 3.83 17.40 4.27
C GLU A 57 2.79 16.96 5.32
N ILE A 58 2.29 15.72 5.23
CA ILE A 58 1.15 15.22 6.01
C ILE A 58 1.60 14.17 7.05
N LEU A 59 2.58 13.35 6.67
CA LEU A 59 3.06 12.24 7.45
C LEU A 59 4.51 12.43 7.89
N LYS A 60 4.83 11.86 9.05
CA LYS A 60 6.24 11.76 9.49
C LYS A 60 7.03 10.94 8.47
N PRO A 61 8.31 11.27 8.19
CA PRO A 61 9.11 10.59 7.19
C PRO A 61 9.15 9.06 7.35
N ILE A 62 9.14 8.56 8.59
CA ILE A 62 9.15 7.12 8.86
C ILE A 62 7.84 6.43 8.43
N HIS A 63 6.68 7.10 8.55
CA HIS A 63 5.40 6.56 8.11
C HIS A 63 5.32 6.53 6.58
N VAL A 64 5.83 7.57 5.93
CA VAL A 64 5.93 7.63 4.46
C VAL A 64 6.77 6.47 3.93
N ARG A 65 7.98 6.27 4.50
CA ARG A 65 8.85 5.16 4.09
C ARG A 65 8.21 3.79 4.29
N LYS A 66 7.47 3.58 5.40
CA LYS A 66 6.73 2.33 5.63
C LYS A 66 5.67 2.09 4.56
N LEU A 67 4.83 3.10 4.26
CA LEU A 67 3.80 3.01 3.24
C LEU A 67 4.37 2.73 1.85
N LEU A 68 5.35 3.53 1.40
CA LEU A 68 5.98 3.38 0.10
C LEU A 68 6.67 2.01 -0.05
N LYS A 69 7.29 1.51 1.03
CA LYS A 69 7.87 0.16 1.03
C LYS A 69 6.78 -0.90 0.82
N SER A 70 5.67 -0.83 1.55
CA SER A 70 4.55 -1.78 1.42
C SER A 70 3.95 -1.77 0.00
N TRP A 71 3.74 -0.59 -0.59
CA TRP A 71 3.15 -0.48 -1.93
C TRP A 71 4.07 -0.96 -3.04
N LYS A 72 5.39 -0.73 -2.93
CA LYS A 72 6.36 -1.21 -3.91
C LYS A 72 6.63 -2.71 -3.80
N ILE A 73 6.64 -3.27 -2.59
CA ILE A 73 6.78 -4.72 -2.38
C ILE A 73 5.61 -5.48 -3.01
N ALA A 74 4.38 -4.96 -2.89
CA ALA A 74 3.21 -5.59 -3.51
C ALA A 74 3.40 -5.79 -5.03
N VAL A 75 4.01 -4.82 -5.72
CA VAL A 75 4.31 -4.93 -7.16
C VAL A 75 5.36 -5.99 -7.44
N ILE A 76 6.43 -6.04 -6.65
CA ILE A 76 7.50 -7.04 -6.81
C ILE A 76 6.94 -8.45 -6.63
N ILE A 77 6.07 -8.65 -5.64
CA ILE A 77 5.42 -9.94 -5.39
C ILE A 77 4.60 -10.37 -6.61
N LEU A 78 3.76 -9.48 -7.16
CA LEU A 78 2.96 -9.80 -8.36
C LEU A 78 3.85 -10.18 -9.57
N VAL A 79 4.93 -9.44 -9.81
CA VAL A 79 5.88 -9.75 -10.88
C VAL A 79 6.57 -11.10 -10.65
N ILE A 80 6.93 -11.42 -9.42
CA ILE A 80 7.52 -12.72 -9.07
C ILE A 80 6.50 -13.84 -9.33
N TYR A 81 5.25 -13.69 -8.90
CA TYR A 81 4.20 -14.67 -9.18
C TYR A 81 4.00 -14.88 -10.69
N ASP A 82 3.94 -13.81 -11.47
CA ASP A 82 3.82 -13.89 -12.93
C ASP A 82 4.99 -14.67 -13.54
N ILE A 83 6.23 -14.34 -13.17
CA ILE A 83 7.44 -15.05 -13.64
C ILE A 83 7.38 -16.53 -13.24
N LEU A 84 7.05 -16.84 -11.98
CA LEU A 84 7.00 -18.20 -11.45
C LEU A 84 5.93 -19.04 -12.13
N LEU A 85 4.78 -18.44 -12.45
CA LEU A 85 3.72 -19.07 -13.23
C LEU A 85 4.20 -19.39 -14.66
N MET A 86 4.95 -18.48 -15.29
CA MET A 86 5.51 -18.70 -16.64
C MET A 86 6.51 -19.86 -16.69
N ILE A 87 7.24 -20.12 -15.60
CA ILE A 87 8.21 -21.23 -15.51
C ILE A 87 7.64 -22.50 -14.85
N ASN A 88 6.34 -22.51 -14.52
CA ASN A 88 5.61 -23.63 -13.92
C ASN A 88 6.29 -24.20 -12.65
N ILE A 89 6.83 -23.32 -11.81
CA ILE A 89 7.42 -23.70 -10.52
C ILE A 89 6.34 -23.66 -9.44
N ASP A 90 6.14 -24.78 -8.75
CA ASP A 90 5.24 -24.89 -7.60
C ASP A 90 5.76 -24.07 -6.41
N LEU A 91 4.94 -23.11 -5.99
CA LEU A 91 5.22 -22.09 -4.98
C LEU A 91 4.79 -22.50 -3.57
N SER A 92 4.19 -23.67 -3.39
CA SER A 92 3.68 -24.15 -2.09
C SER A 92 4.70 -24.05 -0.94
N ASN A 93 6.00 -24.09 -1.24
CA ASN A 93 7.08 -23.95 -0.25
C ASN A 93 7.71 -22.55 -0.13
N ALA A 94 7.52 -21.64 -1.10
CA ALA A 94 8.17 -20.32 -1.10
C ALA A 94 7.34 -19.23 -0.40
N VAL A 95 6.01 -19.39 -0.33
CA VAL A 95 5.09 -18.44 0.33
C VAL A 95 5.33 -18.35 1.85
N VAL A 96 5.89 -19.40 2.46
CA VAL A 96 6.15 -19.48 3.92
C VAL A 96 7.25 -18.51 4.37
N ILE A 97 8.24 -18.20 3.52
CA ILE A 97 9.40 -17.37 3.91
C ILE A 97 9.02 -15.88 3.94
N ILE A 98 8.19 -15.41 3.00
CA ILE A 98 7.81 -14.00 2.90
C ILE A 98 6.76 -13.63 3.96
N SER A 99 5.88 -14.56 4.34
CA SER A 99 4.88 -14.33 5.38
C SER A 99 5.46 -14.33 6.79
N HIS A 100 6.54 -15.08 7.04
CA HIS A 100 7.22 -15.11 8.34
C HIS A 100 7.96 -13.80 8.66
N GLU A 101 8.58 -13.12 7.68
CA GLU A 101 9.20 -11.81 7.92
C GLU A 101 8.17 -10.69 8.18
N PHE A 102 6.94 -10.83 7.67
CA PHE A 102 5.88 -9.86 7.93
C PHE A 102 5.31 -9.98 9.35
N SER A 103 5.22 -11.21 9.90
CA SER A 103 4.78 -11.45 11.28
C SER A 103 5.76 -10.98 12.36
N VAL A 104 7.07 -11.00 12.08
CA VAL A 104 8.08 -10.62 13.10
C VAL A 104 8.10 -9.11 13.34
N SER A 105 7.66 -8.28 12.39
CA SER A 105 7.62 -6.82 12.56
C SER A 105 6.47 -6.30 13.43
N ASP A 106 5.45 -7.12 13.70
CA ASP A 106 4.30 -6.74 14.54
C ASP A 106 4.46 -7.19 16.01
N SER A 107 5.59 -7.82 16.37
CA SER A 107 5.85 -8.32 17.73
C SER A 107 6.86 -7.47 18.53
N ILE A 108 7.30 -6.31 18.02
CA ILE A 108 8.18 -5.38 18.76
C ILE A 108 7.62 -3.96 18.68
N LEU A 109 6.51 -3.71 19.39
CA LEU A 109 6.18 -2.41 19.99
C LEU A 109 4.98 -2.54 20.94
#